data_AF-A0A9E3SEJ2-F1
#
_entry.id   AF-A0A9E3SEJ2-F1
#
_cell.length_a   1.000
_cell.length_b   1.000
_cell.length_c   1.000
_cell.angle_alpha   90.00
_cell.angle_beta   90.00
_cell.angle_gamma   90.00
#
_symmetry.space_group_name_H-M   'P 1'
#
loop_
_entity.id
_entity.type
_entity.pdbx_description
1 polymer ?
#
loop_
_entity_poly.entity_id
_entity_poly.type
_entity_poly.pdbx_seq_one_letter_code
_entity_poly.pdbx_strand_id
1 'polypeptide(L)'
;MEPKYFRSLEELKIDTRQETTDKPAGDRQFIFEMQQELKKSTTATRRDFLKVFGFTVASAAIASSCEQPVRKAIPLLIQPEEIVPGEANYYASTFFDGTDYCPIVVKVRDGRPIKIEGNKLSSLTQGGT
;
A
#
# COMPACT_ATOMS: atom_id res chain seq x y z
N MET A 1 51.99 32.96 -2.99
CA MET A 1 51.47 31.80 -2.24
C MET A 1 50.20 31.37 -2.97
N GLU A 2 50.28 30.32 -3.78
CA GLU A 2 49.17 29.92 -4.65
C GLU A 2 48.11 29.11 -3.89
N PRO A 3 46.82 29.31 -4.19
CA PRO A 3 45.76 28.53 -3.56
C PRO A 3 45.82 27.06 -4.03
N LYS A 4 46.04 26.14 -3.08
CA LYS A 4 46.05 24.69 -3.32
C LYS A 4 44.61 24.16 -3.36
N TYR A 5 44.08 23.91 -4.55
CA TYR A 5 42.68 23.49 -4.76
C TYR A 5 42.42 21.98 -4.66
N PHE A 6 43.47 21.17 -4.53
CA PHE A 6 43.35 19.71 -4.49
C PHE A 6 44.32 19.09 -3.48
N ARG A 7 43.86 18.07 -2.74
CA ARG A 7 44.66 17.24 -1.82
C ARG A 7 44.83 15.85 -2.43
N SER A 8 46.03 15.28 -2.34
CA SER A 8 46.29 13.93 -2.83
C SER A 8 45.55 12.89 -1.97
N LEU A 9 45.32 11.69 -2.51
CA LEU A 9 44.67 10.60 -1.77
C LEU A 9 45.45 10.23 -0.50
N GLU A 10 46.78 10.39 -0.47
CA GLU A 10 47.58 10.18 0.74
C GLU A 10 47.42 11.31 1.79
N GLU A 11 47.07 12.53 1.40
CA GLU A 11 46.79 13.64 2.33
C GLU A 11 45.42 13.51 3.00
N LEU A 12 44.56 12.61 2.51
CA LEU A 12 43.27 12.32 3.11
C LEU A 12 43.48 11.47 4.37
N LYS A 13 43.72 12.14 5.50
CA LYS A 13 43.48 11.54 6.83
C LYS A 13 41.99 11.30 6.96
N ILE A 14 41.53 10.16 6.44
CA ILE A 14 40.22 9.63 6.79
C ILE A 14 40.34 9.26 8.25
N ASP A 15 39.75 10.06 9.14
CA ASP A 15 39.46 9.60 10.48
C ASP A 15 38.52 8.40 10.31
N THR A 16 39.08 7.19 10.24
CA THR A 16 38.35 5.91 10.28
C THR A 16 37.65 5.68 11.63
N ARG A 17 37.51 6.74 12.43
CA ARG A 17 36.67 6.85 13.61
C ARG A 17 35.55 7.87 13.39
N GLN A 18 34.94 7.90 12.21
CA GLN A 18 33.49 7.98 12.22
C GLN A 18 33.05 6.59 12.66
N GLU A 19 32.65 6.49 13.93
CA GLU A 19 31.82 5.38 14.38
C GLU A 19 30.77 5.20 13.28
N THR A 20 30.86 4.09 12.54
CA THR A 20 29.69 3.56 11.87
C THR A 20 28.78 3.20 13.02
N THR A 21 28.08 4.20 13.54
CA THR A 21 27.00 3.97 14.47
C THR A 21 26.06 3.14 13.61
N ASP A 22 26.03 1.84 13.86
CA ASP A 22 25.07 0.88 13.33
C ASP A 22 23.69 1.30 13.85
N LYS A 23 23.26 2.50 13.47
CA LYS A 23 21.98 3.06 13.82
C LYS A 23 21.01 2.45 12.82
N PRO A 24 20.01 1.69 13.30
CA PRO A 24 19.10 1.00 12.41
C PRO A 24 18.44 2.02 11.49
N ALA A 25 18.56 1.76 10.18
CA ALA A 25 17.92 2.55 9.13
C ALA A 25 16.39 2.47 9.32
N GLY A 26 15.84 3.45 10.04
CA GLY A 26 14.45 3.44 10.48
C GLY A 26 14.21 4.18 11.79
N ASP A 27 15.27 4.54 12.52
CA ASP A 27 15.10 5.28 13.77
C ASP A 27 14.60 6.71 13.51
N ARG A 28 13.44 7.06 14.10
CA ARG A 28 12.78 8.36 13.91
C ARG A 28 13.65 9.53 14.37
N GLN A 29 14.53 9.27 15.32
CA GLN A 29 15.47 10.24 15.87
C GLN A 29 16.48 10.71 14.80
N PHE A 30 16.96 9.81 13.95
CA PHE A 30 17.91 10.14 12.88
C PHE A 30 17.28 10.99 11.77
N ILE A 31 16.02 10.71 11.41
CA ILE A 31 15.28 11.53 10.43
C ILE A 31 15.09 12.96 10.97
N PHE A 32 14.81 13.10 12.27
CA PHE A 32 14.65 14.40 12.91
C PHE A 32 15.96 15.20 12.96
N GLU A 33 17.09 14.55 13.27
CA GLU A 33 18.43 15.15 13.22
C GLU A 33 18.81 15.60 11.79
N MET A 34 18.56 14.77 10.77
CA MET A 34 18.79 15.12 9.37
C MET A 34 17.93 16.30 8.91
N GLN A 35 16.67 16.38 9.35
CA GLN A 35 15.81 17.52 9.06
C GLN A 35 16.31 18.82 9.71
N GLN A 36 16.91 18.74 10.90
CA GLN A 36 17.51 19.91 11.55
C GLN A 36 18.79 20.36 10.85
N GLU A 37 19.66 19.43 10.44
CA GLU A 37 20.85 19.73 9.64
C GLU A 37 20.48 20.42 8.31
N LEU A 38 19.44 19.93 7.63
CA LEU A 38 18.95 20.52 6.37
C LEU A 38 18.35 21.93 6.57
N LYS A 39 17.65 22.16 7.70
CA LYS A 39 17.12 23.49 8.06
C LYS A 39 18.22 24.48 8.46
N LYS A 40 19.37 23.98 8.95
CA LYS A 40 20.52 24.79 9.37
C LYS A 40 21.41 25.19 8.18
N SER A 41 21.40 24.41 7.08
CA SER A 41 22.09 24.78 5.85
C SER A 41 21.34 25.88 5.10
N THR A 42 21.89 27.09 5.05
CA THR A 42 21.28 28.27 4.40
C THR A 42 21.27 28.19 2.86
N THR A 43 21.92 27.19 2.26
CA THR A 43 22.01 27.01 0.81
C THR A 43 21.85 25.54 0.44
N ALA A 44 20.75 25.20 -0.24
CA ALA A 44 20.46 23.82 -0.62
C ALA A 44 21.37 23.35 -1.76
N THR A 45 22.33 22.46 -1.45
CA THR A 45 23.24 21.89 -2.45
C THR A 45 22.64 20.64 -3.09
N ARG A 46 22.95 20.34 -4.37
CA ARG A 46 22.55 19.10 -5.06
C ARG A 46 22.90 17.82 -4.27
N ARG A 47 24.01 17.85 -3.53
CA ARG A 47 24.47 16.77 -2.67
C ARG A 47 23.53 16.53 -1.49
N ASP A 48 22.98 17.58 -0.90
CA ASP A 48 22.10 17.47 0.27
C ASP A 48 20.72 16.97 -0.15
N PHE A 49 20.26 17.34 -1.35
CA PHE A 49 19.11 16.69 -1.99
C PHE A 49 19.31 15.19 -2.17
N LEU A 50 20.45 14.77 -2.75
CA LEU A 50 20.75 13.35 -2.99
C LEU A 50 20.87 12.55 -1.69
N LYS A 51 21.41 13.14 -0.62
CA LYS A 51 21.43 12.51 0.71
C LYS A 51 20.01 12.26 1.20
N VAL A 52 19.18 13.31 1.27
CA VAL A 52 17.82 13.21 1.78
C VAL A 52 16.99 12.25 0.93
N PHE A 53 17.07 12.36 -0.40
CA PHE A 53 16.35 11.47 -1.31
C PHE A 53 16.81 10.02 -1.22
N GLY A 54 18.12 9.77 -1.14
CA GLY A 54 18.67 8.44 -0.95
C GLY A 54 18.22 7.80 0.37
N PHE A 55 18.24 8.56 1.47
CA PHE A 55 17.78 8.09 2.77
C PHE A 55 16.28 7.85 2.81
N THR A 56 15.45 8.69 2.19
CA THR A 56 13.99 8.50 2.17
C THR A 56 13.58 7.28 1.37
N VAL A 57 14.18 7.07 0.19
CA VAL A 57 13.92 5.90 -0.65
C VAL A 57 14.38 4.62 0.04
N ALA A 58 15.59 4.59 0.61
CA ALA A 58 16.10 3.43 1.33
C ALA A 58 15.25 3.11 2.58
N SER A 59 14.86 4.11 3.37
CA SER A 59 14.02 3.92 4.56
C SER A 59 12.62 3.43 4.21
N ALA A 60 12.02 3.94 3.12
CA ALA A 60 10.72 3.47 2.64
C ALA A 60 10.77 2.00 2.21
N ALA A 61 11.85 1.59 1.53
CA ALA A 61 12.06 0.20 1.12
C ALA A 61 12.23 -0.75 2.32
N ILE A 62 12.94 -0.34 3.37
CA ILE A 62 13.08 -1.14 4.60
C ILE A 62 11.75 -1.23 5.34
N ALA A 63 11.01 -0.12 5.44
CA ALA A 63 9.70 -0.10 6.10
C ALA A 63 8.64 -0.93 5.34
N SER A 64 8.70 -0.95 4.00
CA SER A 64 7.82 -1.79 3.18
C SER A 64 8.24 -3.27 3.14
N SER A 65 9.48 -3.58 3.57
CA SER A 65 9.98 -4.94 3.70
C SER A 65 9.49 -5.65 4.98
N CYS A 66 8.73 -4.97 5.85
CA CYS A 66 8.01 -5.64 6.93
C CYS A 66 7.08 -6.69 6.35
N GLU A 67 7.19 -7.91 6.88
CA GLU A 67 6.57 -9.13 6.38
C GLU A 67 5.05 -8.97 6.21
N GLN A 68 4.61 -8.79 4.96
CA GLN A 68 3.18 -8.70 4.68
C GLN A 68 2.54 -10.06 4.99
N PRO A 69 1.46 -10.12 5.79
CA PRO A 69 0.89 -11.39 6.19
C PRO A 69 0.46 -12.18 4.94
N VAL A 70 0.85 -13.45 4.89
CA VAL A 70 0.53 -14.35 3.77
C VAL A 70 -0.98 -14.47 3.64
N ARG A 71 -1.54 -13.98 2.53
CA ARG A 71 -2.96 -14.14 2.19
C ARG A 71 -3.16 -15.53 1.61
N LYS A 72 -3.83 -16.41 2.37
CA LYS A 72 -4.21 -17.74 1.89
C LYS A 72 -5.56 -17.66 1.17
N ALA A 73 -5.62 -18.19 -0.05
CA ALA A 73 -6.86 -18.43 -0.77
C ALA A 73 -7.25 -19.90 -0.60
N ILE A 74 -8.38 -20.17 0.03
CA ILE A 74 -8.88 -21.53 0.24
C ILE A 74 -9.87 -21.84 -0.89
N PRO A 75 -9.58 -22.81 -1.78
CA PRO A 75 -10.49 -23.18 -2.85
C PRO A 75 -11.67 -24.00 -2.32
N LEU A 76 -12.70 -24.16 -3.16
CA LEU A 76 -13.80 -25.08 -2.89
C LEU A 76 -13.29 -26.53 -2.91
N LEU A 77 -13.64 -27.32 -1.90
CA LEU A 77 -13.31 -28.75 -1.82
C LEU A 77 -13.99 -29.56 -2.92
N ILE A 78 -15.25 -29.23 -3.20
CA ILE A 78 -16.06 -29.80 -4.28
C ILE A 78 -16.64 -28.61 -5.01
N GLN A 79 -16.21 -28.40 -6.26
CA GLN A 79 -16.69 -27.29 -7.06
C GLN A 79 -18.00 -27.70 -7.77
N PRO A 80 -19.12 -27.01 -7.52
CA PRO A 80 -20.33 -27.19 -8.31
C PRO A 80 -20.19 -26.52 -9.68
N GLU A 81 -20.87 -27.04 -10.70
CA GLU A 81 -20.77 -26.54 -12.09
C GLU A 81 -21.26 -25.10 -12.26
N GLU A 82 -22.18 -24.65 -11.40
CA GLU A 82 -22.82 -23.34 -11.50
C GLU A 82 -21.97 -22.19 -10.92
N ILE A 83 -20.92 -22.47 -10.12
CA ILE A 83 -20.14 -21.44 -9.42
C ILE A 83 -18.69 -21.47 -9.91
N VAL A 84 -18.31 -20.39 -10.60
CA VAL A 84 -16.94 -20.13 -11.01
C VAL A 84 -16.32 -19.10 -10.06
N PRO A 85 -15.26 -19.45 -9.30
CA PRO A 85 -14.63 -18.52 -8.39
C PRO A 85 -14.19 -17.23 -9.08
N GLY A 86 -14.63 -16.10 -8.53
CA GLY A 86 -14.26 -14.77 -9.02
C GLY A 86 -15.24 -14.13 -10.00
N GLU A 87 -16.16 -14.90 -10.59
CA GLU A 87 -17.29 -14.37 -11.37
C GLU A 87 -18.52 -14.21 -10.47
N ALA A 88 -19.40 -13.25 -10.81
CA ALA A 88 -20.60 -12.98 -10.02
C ALA A 88 -21.83 -13.63 -10.67
N ASN A 89 -22.56 -14.41 -9.88
CA ASN A 89 -23.81 -15.02 -10.29
C ASN A 89 -24.99 -14.12 -9.89
N TYR A 90 -26.05 -14.15 -10.71
CA TYR A 90 -27.26 -13.37 -10.50
C TYR A 90 -28.44 -14.32 -10.31
N TYR A 91 -29.06 -14.26 -9.14
CA TYR A 91 -30.22 -15.09 -8.81
C TYR A 91 -31.48 -14.24 -8.72
N ALA A 92 -32.54 -14.68 -9.38
CA ALA A 92 -33.87 -14.11 -9.20
C ALA A 92 -34.44 -14.60 -7.86
N SER A 93 -34.79 -13.67 -6.98
CA SER A 93 -35.32 -13.96 -5.64
C SER A 93 -36.44 -12.98 -5.28
N THR A 94 -37.02 -13.15 -4.11
CA THR A 94 -38.10 -12.31 -3.58
C THR A 94 -37.78 -11.90 -2.16
N PHE A 95 -37.89 -10.61 -1.86
CA PHE A 95 -37.83 -10.09 -0.50
C PHE A 95 -39.25 -9.89 0.04
N PHE A 96 -39.48 -10.21 1.30
CA PHE A 96 -40.78 -10.09 1.96
C PHE A 96 -40.58 -9.51 3.36
N ASP A 97 -41.31 -8.43 3.68
CA ASP A 97 -41.19 -7.71 4.96
C ASP A 97 -42.37 -7.97 5.93
N GLY A 98 -43.20 -8.98 5.62
CA GLY A 98 -44.36 -9.35 6.45
C GLY A 98 -45.71 -8.84 5.93
N THR A 99 -45.72 -7.74 5.17
CA THR A 99 -46.91 -7.20 4.51
C THR A 99 -46.80 -7.26 2.99
N ASP A 100 -45.69 -6.75 2.46
CA ASP A 100 -45.44 -6.62 1.03
C ASP A 100 -44.25 -7.47 0.58
N TYR A 101 -44.25 -7.84 -0.70
CA TYR A 101 -43.13 -8.52 -1.35
C TYR A 101 -42.57 -7.71 -2.51
N CYS A 102 -41.26 -7.77 -2.68
CA CYS A 102 -40.54 -7.13 -3.77
C CYS A 102 -39.73 -8.19 -4.55
N PRO A 103 -39.92 -8.33 -5.87
CA PRO A 103 -39.12 -9.20 -6.70
C PRO A 103 -37.76 -8.56 -6.98
N ILE A 104 -36.70 -9.26 -6.58
CA ILE A 104 -35.33 -8.75 -6.59
C ILE A 104 -34.39 -9.70 -7.36
N VAL A 105 -33.26 -9.16 -7.77
CA VAL A 105 -32.13 -9.92 -8.31
C VAL A 105 -30.95 -9.73 -7.35
N VAL A 106 -30.42 -10.85 -6.86
CA VAL A 106 -29.30 -10.84 -5.91
C VAL A 106 -28.03 -11.18 -6.66
N LYS A 107 -27.06 -10.27 -6.62
CA LYS A 107 -25.70 -10.51 -7.09
C LYS A 107 -24.93 -11.22 -5.99
N VAL A 108 -24.45 -12.42 -6.30
CA VAL A 108 -23.74 -13.31 -5.39
C VAL A 108 -22.34 -13.57 -5.93
N ARG A 109 -21.33 -13.46 -5.08
CA ARG A 109 -19.95 -13.83 -5.40
C ARG A 109 -19.52 -14.95 -4.47
N ASP A 110 -19.16 -16.11 -5.01
CA ASP A 110 -18.71 -17.29 -4.26
C ASP A 110 -19.67 -17.68 -3.10
N GLY A 111 -20.98 -17.56 -3.32
CA GLY A 111 -22.03 -17.84 -2.33
C GLY A 111 -22.37 -16.67 -1.39
N ARG A 112 -21.62 -15.57 -1.43
CA ARG A 112 -21.89 -14.37 -0.62
C ARG A 112 -22.71 -13.34 -1.40
N PRO A 113 -23.92 -12.96 -0.93
CA PRO A 113 -24.65 -11.82 -1.48
C PRO A 113 -23.86 -10.52 -1.30
N ILE A 114 -23.63 -9.78 -2.39
CA ILE A 114 -22.89 -8.51 -2.37
C ILE A 114 -23.75 -7.30 -2.73
N LYS A 115 -24.83 -7.51 -3.49
CA LYS A 115 -25.73 -6.44 -3.94
C LYS A 115 -27.12 -7.00 -4.23
N ILE A 116 -28.12 -6.21 -3.92
CA ILE A 116 -29.53 -6.45 -4.26
C ILE A 116 -29.96 -5.35 -5.25
N GLU A 117 -30.62 -5.76 -6.33
CA GLU A 117 -31.22 -4.89 -7.34
C GLU A 117 -32.63 -5.36 -7.66
N GLY A 118 -33.44 -4.51 -8.28
CA GLY A 118 -34.84 -4.81 -8.58
C GLY A 118 -34.93 -5.66 -9.84
N ASN A 119 -35.87 -6.59 -9.88
CA ASN A 119 -36.05 -7.41 -11.07
C ASN A 119 -36.75 -6.60 -12.18
N LYS A 120 -36.00 -6.24 -13.23
CA LYS A 120 -36.52 -5.52 -14.42
C LYS A 120 -37.55 -6.31 -15.22
N LEU A 121 -37.51 -7.64 -15.14
CA LEU A 121 -38.47 -8.52 -15.82
C LEU A 121 -39.77 -8.69 -15.04
N SER A 122 -39.84 -8.19 -13.79
CA SER A 122 -41.07 -8.22 -13.02
C SER A 122 -42.03 -7.13 -13.49
N SER A 123 -43.29 -7.51 -13.72
CA SER A 123 -44.37 -6.57 -14.03
C SER A 123 -44.76 -5.68 -12.84
N LEU A 124 -44.41 -6.09 -11.61
CA LEU A 124 -44.82 -5.41 -10.38
C LEU A 124 -43.97 -4.17 -10.10
N THR A 125 -42.65 -4.35 -10.00
CA THR A 125 -41.72 -3.27 -9.63
C THR A 125 -40.93 -2.75 -10.81
N GLN A 126 -40.90 -3.46 -11.96
CA GLN A 126 -40.21 -3.04 -13.19
C GLN A 126 -38.76 -2.59 -12.97
N GLY A 127 -38.06 -3.20 -12.01
CA GLY A 127 -36.69 -2.84 -11.63
C GLY A 127 -36.56 -1.97 -10.38
N GLY A 128 -37.67 -1.61 -9.73
CA GLY A 128 -37.69 -1.02 -8.39
C GLY A 128 -37.27 -2.03 -7.31
N THR A 129 -36.53 -1.56 -6.31
CA THR A 129 -36.12 -2.29 -5.11
C THR A 129 -36.84 -1.76 -3.89
#